data_AF-A0A962ZQZ2-F1
#
_entry.id   AF-A0A962ZQZ2-F1
#
_cell.length_a   1.000
_cell.length_b   1.000
_cell.length_c   1.000
_cell.angle_alpha   90.00
_cell.angle_beta   90.00
_cell.angle_gamma   90.00
#
_symmetry.space_group_name_H-M   'P 1'
#
loop_
_entity.id
_entity.type
_entity.pdbx_description
1 polymer ?
#
loop_
_entity_poly.entity_id
_entity_poly.type
_entity_poly.pdbx_seq_one_letter_code
_entity_poly.pdbx_strand_id
1 'polypeptide(L)'
;MKSMTYTTVLALLSTAMTPAANAYSYLTCANGNIRNFNNGHMTFNYGSNLTSTEKSVISIAMSRLTAFSDSSFSIANNNDTSFATENGQNEIYMDNSVGSAVCSSWADAITCNVTEADIRFGTPNWVTATNSQHAPYVPLATARSMLGTAVHEGGHCIGGVDHSNDLYNMMGDDWDHVTRQGTGAYYGPGEDLSDAMIDLLGKKSGTNSNRDLGVTIFRYLQADGEYSEHRFGQLLDSGGSPLPVVGSFVGQDVYQVVAGETVQMELTFENNGELNTESPDVGFYLSTNSIISGSDLLLRTDTGYTLGRNSPYENEESVTIPISTTPGNYFVGALIDHQNVINEVTNANNVAYYPVSVIAPPPDMTVPFAGVDDTTVAPGDTIKSLAIVRNSGTGAATATTLRYYRSTDSTISTSDTLIALDSINALAPGQQQATNADTTAPAPGTYWYGACVDAVSGEVSLGNQCSSGLQVTVAYEPPEITTNPASNITTVSARLNATMIPNSPLPTIVVFEWGETTEYGNLSWYGGPIAAGNVSVDIEGLVCMTNYHFRAVVFNDAGVEYGADQQFVTLTCPGCDG
;
A
#
# COMPACT_ATOMS: atom_id res chain seq x y z
N MET A 1 -2.56 36.77 -27.98
CA MET A 1 -1.96 36.31 -29.25
C MET A 1 -0.48 36.68 -29.28
N LYS A 2 0.40 35.72 -29.00
CA LYS A 2 1.54 35.36 -29.87
C LYS A 2 2.24 34.15 -29.25
N SER A 3 2.43 33.17 -30.12
CA SER A 3 3.00 31.85 -29.92
C SER A 3 4.51 31.87 -30.16
N MET A 4 5.15 30.71 -29.91
CA MET A 4 6.47 30.23 -30.39
C MET A 4 7.64 30.44 -29.41
N THR A 5 8.54 29.50 -29.15
CA THR A 5 8.81 28.13 -29.65
C THR A 5 9.87 27.53 -28.71
N TYR A 6 9.79 26.23 -28.40
CA TYR A 6 10.90 25.50 -27.78
C TYR A 6 11.97 25.22 -28.84
N THR A 7 13.20 25.66 -28.58
CA THR A 7 14.39 25.25 -29.34
C THR A 7 15.38 24.64 -28.36
N THR A 8 15.53 23.32 -28.44
CA THR A 8 16.60 22.54 -27.81
C THR A 8 17.96 23.02 -28.29
N VAL A 9 18.78 23.55 -27.38
CA VAL A 9 20.22 23.74 -27.58
C VAL A 9 20.94 22.78 -26.65
N LEU A 10 21.63 21.83 -27.26
CA LEU A 10 22.59 20.93 -26.61
C LEU A 10 23.82 21.79 -26.23
N ALA A 11 23.94 22.19 -24.97
CA ALA A 11 25.10 22.91 -24.46
C ALA A 11 26.09 21.94 -23.81
N LEU A 12 27.35 22.05 -24.23
CA LEU A 12 28.49 21.29 -23.73
C LEU A 12 28.63 21.44 -22.21
N LEU A 13 28.97 20.32 -21.58
CA LEU A 13 29.39 20.18 -20.19
C LEU A 13 30.61 21.08 -19.90
N SER A 14 30.38 22.27 -19.35
CA SER A 14 31.37 22.95 -18.52
C SER A 14 30.93 22.76 -17.08
N THR A 15 31.68 21.96 -16.32
CA THR A 15 31.54 21.89 -14.86
C THR A 15 31.93 23.24 -14.27
N ALA A 16 30.98 24.17 -14.25
CA ALA A 16 31.00 25.25 -13.29
C ALA A 16 30.77 24.58 -11.93
N MET A 17 31.82 24.44 -11.13
CA MET A 17 31.65 24.23 -9.70
C MET A 17 30.86 25.42 -9.20
N THR A 18 29.58 25.21 -8.91
CA THR A 18 28.82 26.14 -8.08
C THR A 18 29.63 26.35 -6.81
N PRO A 19 29.88 27.59 -6.36
CA PRO A 19 30.42 27.78 -5.02
C PRO A 19 29.51 27.02 -4.05
N ALA A 20 30.09 26.27 -3.12
CA ALA A 20 29.31 25.63 -2.07
C ALA A 20 28.50 26.74 -1.39
N ALA A 21 27.18 26.66 -1.50
CA ALA A 21 26.30 27.51 -0.73
C ALA A 21 26.45 27.05 0.74
N ASN A 22 26.74 28.00 1.62
CA ASN A 22 26.83 27.73 3.06
C ASN A 22 25.41 27.85 3.61
N ALA A 23 25.01 26.99 4.55
CA ALA A 23 23.66 27.06 5.13
C ALA A 23 23.40 28.30 5.99
N TYR A 24 24.39 29.19 6.17
CA TYR A 24 24.26 30.50 6.79
C TYR A 24 25.10 31.56 6.06
N SER A 25 24.77 32.83 6.33
CA SER A 25 25.55 33.99 5.91
C SER A 25 25.78 34.96 7.08
N TYR A 26 26.57 36.01 6.87
CA TYR A 26 26.97 36.95 7.94
C TYR A 26 26.58 38.38 7.62
N LEU A 27 26.12 39.10 8.64
CA LEU A 27 25.90 40.53 8.54
C LEU A 27 27.24 41.26 8.35
N THR A 28 27.33 42.03 7.27
CA THR A 28 28.53 42.79 6.92
C THR A 28 28.30 44.30 6.98
N CYS A 29 29.38 45.05 7.23
CA CYS A 29 29.41 46.49 7.04
C CYS A 29 29.63 46.84 5.56
N ALA A 30 29.39 48.10 5.18
CA ALA A 30 29.60 48.58 3.81
C ALA A 30 31.06 48.43 3.32
N ASN A 31 32.02 48.24 4.22
CA ASN A 31 33.42 47.97 3.92
C ASN A 31 33.72 46.48 3.68
N GLY A 32 32.73 45.59 3.77
CA GLY A 32 32.83 44.15 3.57
C GLY A 32 33.29 43.34 4.79
N ASN A 33 33.58 44.00 5.92
CA ASN A 33 33.93 43.29 7.15
C ASN A 33 32.67 42.76 7.84
N ILE A 34 32.79 41.59 8.49
CA ILE A 34 31.73 41.03 9.35
C ILE A 34 31.52 41.95 10.54
N ARG A 35 30.25 42.18 10.90
CA ARG A 35 29.86 42.97 12.08
C ARG A 35 30.27 42.28 13.37
N ASN A 36 30.91 43.01 14.27
CA ASN A 36 31.32 42.49 15.57
C ASN A 36 30.29 42.84 16.65
N PHE A 37 29.50 41.84 17.05
CA PHE A 37 28.53 41.91 18.15
C PHE A 37 29.20 41.71 19.52
N ASN A 38 30.25 42.46 19.80
CA ASN A 38 31.05 42.36 21.03
C ASN A 38 31.54 40.93 21.31
N ASN A 39 32.02 40.23 20.28
CA ASN A 39 32.39 38.80 20.31
C ASN A 39 31.26 37.91 20.86
N GLY A 40 30.00 38.26 20.62
CA GLY A 40 28.83 37.51 21.09
C GLY A 40 28.48 37.71 22.55
N HIS A 41 29.16 38.62 23.27
CA HIS A 41 28.87 38.93 24.66
C HIS A 41 27.97 40.16 24.76
N MET A 42 26.67 39.94 24.55
CA MET A 42 25.70 41.01 24.48
C MET A 42 24.90 41.13 25.78
N THR A 43 24.66 42.38 26.19
CA THR A 43 23.82 42.72 27.36
C THR A 43 22.64 43.54 26.89
N PHE A 44 21.43 43.08 27.20
CA PHE A 44 20.17 43.69 26.78
C PHE A 44 19.36 44.25 27.95
N ASN A 45 18.43 45.14 27.63
CA ASN A 45 17.38 45.60 28.51
C ASN A 45 16.02 45.12 28.02
N TYR A 46 15.19 44.56 28.90
CA TYR A 46 13.80 44.28 28.59
C TYR A 46 12.96 45.53 28.75
N GLY A 47 12.25 45.92 27.70
CA GLY A 47 11.27 47.00 27.74
C GLY A 47 10.17 46.75 28.77
N SER A 48 9.67 47.82 29.36
CA SER A 48 8.59 47.78 30.37
C SER A 48 7.24 47.35 29.78
N ASN A 49 7.13 47.27 28.45
CA ASN A 49 5.92 46.84 27.74
C ASN A 49 5.88 45.32 27.46
N LEU A 50 6.92 44.57 27.79
CA LEU A 50 6.90 43.10 27.79
C LEU A 50 6.29 42.58 29.09
N THR A 51 5.46 41.54 28.99
CA THR A 51 4.93 40.79 30.13
C THR A 51 5.99 39.88 30.74
N SER A 52 5.75 39.41 31.97
CA SER A 52 6.66 38.45 32.63
C SER A 52 6.79 37.13 31.89
N THR A 53 5.72 36.65 31.24
CA THR A 53 5.73 35.39 30.48
C THR A 53 6.56 35.52 29.22
N GLU A 54 6.43 36.62 28.49
CA GLU A 54 7.21 36.88 27.27
C GLU A 54 8.70 36.98 27.59
N LYS A 55 9.07 37.71 28.65
CA LYS A 55 10.47 37.78 29.14
C LYS A 55 11.03 36.40 29.47
N SER A 56 10.24 35.55 30.13
CA SER A 56 10.64 34.18 30.44
C SER A 56 10.90 33.35 29.19
N VAL A 57 10.02 33.45 28.18
CA VAL A 57 10.17 32.70 26.91
C VAL A 57 11.38 33.19 26.12
N ILE A 58 11.60 34.50 26.05
CA ILE A 58 12.77 35.08 25.39
C ILE A 58 14.06 34.67 26.11
N SER A 59 14.08 34.66 27.45
CA SER A 59 15.24 34.17 28.21
C SER A 59 15.55 32.69 27.91
N ILE A 60 14.53 31.85 27.73
CA ILE A 60 14.71 30.46 27.30
C ILE A 60 15.33 30.40 25.91
N ALA A 61 14.80 31.16 24.95
CA ALA A 61 15.34 31.24 23.59
C ALA A 61 16.83 31.62 23.58
N MET A 62 17.21 32.67 24.30
CA MET A 62 18.60 33.12 24.38
C MET A 62 19.52 32.10 25.07
N SER A 63 19.00 31.34 26.04
CA SER A 63 19.78 30.26 26.67
C SER A 63 20.07 29.11 25.71
N ARG A 64 19.17 28.81 24.77
CA ARG A 64 19.37 27.78 23.74
C ARG A 64 20.37 28.23 22.69
N LEU A 65 20.26 29.48 22.25
CA LEU A 65 21.18 30.08 21.27
C LEU A 65 22.65 30.10 21.77
N THR A 66 22.84 30.38 23.06
CA THR A 66 24.18 30.49 23.68
C THR A 66 24.68 29.16 24.28
N ALA A 67 24.00 28.05 23.99
CA ALA A 67 24.35 26.74 24.54
C ALA A 67 25.66 26.19 23.96
N PHE A 68 25.93 26.43 22.67
CA PHE A 68 26.97 25.73 21.89
C PHE A 68 28.21 26.58 21.58
N SER A 69 28.07 27.90 21.54
CA SER A 69 29.18 28.84 21.29
C SER A 69 29.65 29.54 22.58
N ASP A 70 30.79 30.24 22.52
CA ASP A 70 31.31 31.06 23.63
C ASP A 70 30.52 32.36 23.85
N SER A 71 29.46 32.58 23.06
CA SER A 71 28.55 33.71 23.22
C SER A 71 27.86 33.74 24.58
N SER A 72 27.45 34.93 25.01
CA SER A 72 26.70 35.10 26.25
C SER A 72 25.63 36.15 26.11
N PHE A 73 24.47 35.84 26.68
CA PHE A 73 23.35 36.76 26.81
C PHE A 73 23.13 37.14 28.27
N SER A 74 22.97 38.42 28.56
CA SER A 74 22.61 38.89 29.89
C SER A 74 21.61 40.04 29.86
N ILE A 75 20.86 40.19 30.95
CA ILE A 75 19.88 41.27 31.13
C ILE A 75 20.40 42.25 32.17
N ALA A 76 20.62 43.51 31.77
CA ALA A 76 21.03 44.58 32.70
C ALA A 76 19.83 45.25 33.37
N ASN A 77 18.75 45.49 32.62
CA ASN A 77 17.51 46.07 33.13
C ASN A 77 16.32 45.23 32.69
N ASN A 78 15.49 44.78 33.65
CA ASN A 78 14.34 43.92 33.36
C ASN A 78 13.03 44.71 33.13
N ASN A 79 13.03 46.03 33.26
CA ASN A 79 11.87 46.91 33.07
C ASN A 79 12.33 48.30 32.64
N ASP A 80 13.00 48.37 31.50
CA ASP A 80 13.44 49.63 30.92
C ASP A 80 12.25 50.45 30.42
N THR A 81 12.18 51.73 30.76
CA THR A 81 11.14 52.65 30.25
C THR A 81 11.66 53.56 29.15
N SER A 82 12.96 53.53 28.88
CA SER A 82 13.65 54.34 27.87
C SER A 82 13.86 53.60 26.54
N PHE A 83 13.28 52.40 26.39
CA PHE A 83 13.46 51.60 25.18
C PHE A 83 13.04 52.36 23.91
N ALA A 84 13.94 52.40 22.94
CA ALA A 84 13.77 53.07 21.65
C ALA A 84 14.95 52.75 20.72
N THR A 85 14.66 52.66 19.42
CA THR A 85 15.70 52.54 18.38
C THR A 85 16.69 53.71 18.41
N GLU A 86 17.96 53.42 18.17
CA GLU A 86 19.08 54.37 18.08
C GLU A 86 19.33 55.15 19.38
N ASN A 87 19.11 54.53 20.54
CA ASN A 87 19.32 55.16 21.85
C ASN A 87 20.67 54.76 22.52
N GLY A 88 21.45 53.90 21.89
CA GLY A 88 22.73 53.40 22.37
C GLY A 88 22.64 52.28 23.40
N GLN A 89 21.50 51.60 23.54
CA GLN A 89 21.29 50.47 24.44
C GLN A 89 20.72 49.29 23.68
N ASN A 90 21.23 48.07 23.91
CA ASN A 90 20.62 46.90 23.29
C ASN A 90 19.32 46.55 24.01
N GLU A 91 18.22 46.44 23.29
CA GLU A 91 16.90 46.32 23.91
C GLU A 91 16.04 45.23 23.29
N ILE A 92 15.11 44.71 24.09
CA ILE A 92 14.09 43.76 23.62
C ILE A 92 12.74 44.27 24.09
N TYR A 93 11.84 44.54 23.15
CA TYR A 93 10.53 45.17 23.43
C TYR A 93 9.48 44.89 22.37
N MET A 94 8.22 45.18 22.70
CA MET A 94 7.12 45.18 21.73
C MET A 94 7.11 46.47 20.91
N ASP A 95 7.02 46.37 19.60
CA ASP A 95 6.98 47.50 18.67
C ASP A 95 5.98 47.25 17.53
N ASN A 96 4.78 47.80 17.65
CA ASN A 96 3.74 47.63 16.63
C ASN A 96 4.05 48.34 15.29
N SER A 97 5.16 49.08 15.19
CA SER A 97 5.58 49.71 13.93
C SER A 97 6.25 48.72 12.95
N VAL A 98 6.69 47.57 13.44
CA VAL A 98 7.28 46.50 12.62
C VAL A 98 6.27 45.38 12.36
N GLY A 99 6.36 44.77 11.17
CA GLY A 99 5.39 43.76 10.72
C GLY A 99 5.49 42.44 11.50
N SER A 100 6.71 41.92 11.67
CA SER A 100 7.08 40.75 12.46
C SER A 100 8.07 41.16 13.55
N ALA A 101 8.69 40.18 14.23
CA ALA A 101 9.94 40.47 14.92
C ALA A 101 11.04 40.87 13.93
N VAL A 102 11.99 41.67 14.40
CA VAL A 102 13.20 42.04 13.67
C VAL A 102 14.30 42.42 14.65
N CYS A 103 15.51 41.94 14.41
CA CYS A 103 16.73 42.46 14.97
C CYS A 103 17.23 43.65 14.14
N SER A 104 17.35 44.81 14.76
CA SER A 104 17.96 45.99 14.14
C SER A 104 19.27 46.30 14.84
N SER A 105 20.37 46.38 14.09
CA SER A 105 21.68 46.66 14.66
C SER A 105 22.36 47.85 13.98
N TRP A 106 23.03 48.65 14.80
CA TRP A 106 23.83 49.79 14.39
C TRP A 106 25.28 49.55 14.77
N ALA A 107 26.16 49.77 13.81
CA ALA A 107 27.58 49.56 13.96
C ALA A 107 28.36 50.83 13.62
N ASP A 108 29.48 51.03 14.31
CA ASP A 108 30.42 52.09 13.96
C ASP A 108 30.97 51.82 12.55
N ALA A 109 30.83 52.81 11.66
CA ALA A 109 31.11 52.64 10.23
C ALA A 109 32.59 52.35 9.91
N ILE A 110 33.51 52.60 10.86
CA ILE A 110 34.94 52.42 10.69
C ILE A 110 35.40 51.09 11.29
N THR A 111 35.04 50.84 12.54
CA THR A 111 35.46 49.66 13.32
C THR A 111 34.57 48.44 13.06
N CYS A 112 33.36 48.64 12.53
CA CYS A 112 32.34 47.60 12.35
C CYS A 112 31.89 46.92 13.66
N ASN A 113 32.20 47.53 14.80
CA ASN A 113 31.68 47.11 16.10
C ASN A 113 30.24 47.58 16.27
N VAL A 114 29.38 46.67 16.68
CA VAL A 114 27.97 46.97 16.97
C VAL A 114 27.89 47.79 18.24
N THR A 115 27.30 48.98 18.13
CA THR A 115 27.08 49.92 19.23
C THR A 115 25.71 49.71 19.87
N GLU A 116 24.76 49.14 19.13
CA GLU A 116 23.39 48.92 19.56
C GLU A 116 22.75 47.80 18.73
N ALA A 117 21.96 46.94 19.37
CA ALA A 117 21.17 45.90 18.74
C ALA A 117 19.82 45.74 19.46
N ASP A 118 18.73 45.87 18.72
CA ASP A 118 17.36 45.83 19.23
C ASP A 118 16.58 44.67 18.64
N ILE A 119 16.00 43.82 19.48
CA ILE A 119 15.00 42.82 19.08
C ILE A 119 13.61 43.40 19.31
N ARG A 120 12.92 43.71 18.22
CA ARG A 120 11.62 44.41 18.25
C ARG A 120 10.53 43.45 17.82
N PHE A 121 9.66 43.05 18.73
CA PHE A 121 8.55 42.15 18.44
C PHE A 121 7.34 42.93 17.90
N GLY A 122 7.00 42.66 16.63
CA GLY A 122 5.93 43.33 15.91
C GLY A 122 4.52 42.82 16.17
N THR A 123 3.70 42.88 15.13
CA THR A 123 2.24 42.70 15.21
C THR A 123 1.64 41.31 14.90
N PRO A 124 2.37 40.20 14.67
CA PRO A 124 1.70 38.91 14.59
C PRO A 124 1.15 38.53 15.97
N ASN A 125 0.17 37.62 16.01
CA ASN A 125 -0.32 37.11 17.28
C ASN A 125 0.79 36.27 17.92
N TRP A 126 1.37 36.70 19.04
CA TRP A 126 2.45 35.93 19.68
C TRP A 126 1.91 34.86 20.62
N VAL A 127 2.44 33.64 20.51
CA VAL A 127 2.18 32.54 21.44
C VAL A 127 3.42 32.32 22.31
N THR A 128 3.21 32.26 23.62
CA THR A 128 4.26 31.98 24.62
C THR A 128 4.18 30.54 25.16
N ALA A 129 3.20 29.76 24.70
CA ALA A 129 3.12 28.34 25.03
C ALA A 129 4.25 27.57 24.34
N THR A 130 4.88 26.66 25.07
CA THR A 130 5.96 25.77 24.58
C THR A 130 5.40 24.46 24.00
N ASN A 131 4.12 24.45 23.63
CA ASN A 131 3.42 23.32 23.06
C ASN A 131 3.05 23.63 21.60
N SER A 132 2.55 22.63 20.88
CA SER A 132 2.24 22.72 19.45
C SER A 132 1.00 23.57 19.11
N GLN A 133 0.63 24.56 19.93
CA GLN A 133 -0.53 25.45 19.70
C GLN A 133 -0.20 26.70 18.88
N HIS A 134 0.65 26.56 17.86
CA HIS A 134 1.06 27.65 16.96
C HIS A 134 1.19 27.10 15.52
N ALA A 135 1.34 28.00 14.55
CA ALA A 135 1.73 27.61 13.20
C ALA A 135 3.06 26.82 13.23
N PRO A 136 3.21 25.76 12.41
CA PRO A 136 2.28 25.25 11.40
C PRO A 136 1.31 24.16 11.93
N TYR A 137 1.43 23.75 13.20
CA TYR A 137 0.67 22.64 13.80
C TYR A 137 -0.80 22.94 14.12
N VAL A 138 -1.24 24.19 14.03
CA VAL A 138 -2.66 24.52 14.17
C VAL A 138 -3.05 25.53 13.09
N PRO A 139 -3.81 25.11 12.05
CA PRO A 139 -4.24 25.99 10.95
C PRO A 139 -5.11 27.18 11.40
N LEU A 140 -5.70 27.10 12.60
CA LEU A 140 -6.52 28.16 13.20
C LEU A 140 -5.71 29.19 14.02
N ALA A 141 -4.41 28.99 14.21
CA ALA A 141 -3.56 29.95 14.89
C ALA A 141 -2.84 30.82 13.84
N THR A 142 -3.32 32.03 13.61
CA THR A 142 -2.55 33.12 12.95
C THR A 142 -1.38 33.61 13.81
N ALA A 143 -0.85 32.72 14.67
CA ALA A 143 -0.05 33.06 15.81
C ALA A 143 1.31 32.36 15.74
N ARG A 144 2.37 33.16 15.92
CA ARG A 144 3.77 32.74 15.82
C ARG A 144 4.32 32.41 17.20
N SER A 145 5.22 31.43 17.26
CA SER A 145 5.95 31.09 18.48
C SER A 145 6.92 32.22 18.80
N MET A 146 6.69 32.95 19.90
CA MET A 146 7.65 33.96 20.36
C MET A 146 8.99 33.31 20.71
N LEU A 147 8.99 32.05 21.13
CA LEU A 147 10.21 31.33 21.47
C LEU A 147 11.07 31.09 20.23
N GLY A 148 10.49 30.50 19.18
CA GLY A 148 11.20 30.23 17.93
C GLY A 148 11.73 31.52 17.32
N THR A 149 10.85 32.51 17.15
CA THR A 149 11.27 33.79 16.58
C THR A 149 12.32 34.50 17.43
N ALA A 150 12.28 34.40 18.76
CA ALA A 150 13.34 34.94 19.60
C ALA A 150 14.70 34.24 19.39
N VAL A 151 14.73 32.94 19.10
CA VAL A 151 15.99 32.25 18.76
C VAL A 151 16.55 32.80 17.45
N HIS A 152 15.70 32.95 16.42
CA HIS A 152 16.06 33.50 15.12
C HIS A 152 16.60 34.93 15.23
N GLU A 153 15.82 35.84 15.83
CA GLU A 153 16.24 37.23 15.99
C GLU A 153 17.44 37.40 16.92
N GLY A 154 17.57 36.51 17.91
CA GLY A 154 18.76 36.43 18.73
C GLY A 154 20.01 36.10 17.91
N GLY A 155 19.89 35.25 16.88
CA GLY A 155 20.97 34.93 15.95
C GLY A 155 21.52 36.17 15.24
N HIS A 156 20.62 37.02 14.74
CA HIS A 156 20.98 38.33 14.18
C HIS A 156 21.63 39.24 15.22
N CYS A 157 21.06 39.33 16.43
CA CYS A 157 21.40 40.34 17.44
C CYS A 157 22.55 39.98 18.40
N ILE A 158 22.97 38.71 18.40
CA ILE A 158 24.08 38.20 19.22
C ILE A 158 25.17 37.64 18.32
N GLY A 159 24.77 36.89 17.29
CA GLY A 159 25.69 36.22 16.37
C GLY A 159 26.10 37.09 15.20
N GLY A 160 25.26 38.02 14.76
CA GLY A 160 25.47 38.68 13.47
C GLY A 160 25.30 37.74 12.28
N VAL A 161 24.51 36.68 12.46
CA VAL A 161 24.15 35.72 11.41
C VAL A 161 23.07 36.36 10.55
N ASP A 162 23.17 36.25 9.24
CA ASP A 162 22.19 36.75 8.28
C ASP A 162 21.35 35.57 7.74
N HIS A 163 20.26 35.86 7.03
CA HIS A 163 19.34 34.81 6.58
C HIS A 163 20.01 33.79 5.64
N SER A 164 19.37 32.63 5.54
CA SER A 164 19.73 31.58 4.60
C SER A 164 18.50 30.93 3.96
N ASN A 165 18.66 30.47 2.72
CA ASN A 165 17.55 30.04 1.88
C ASN A 165 17.76 28.77 1.06
N ASP A 166 18.84 28.03 1.30
CA ASP A 166 19.25 26.93 0.42
C ASP A 166 19.00 25.54 1.01
N LEU A 167 18.80 25.44 2.32
CA LEU A 167 18.62 24.21 3.09
C LEU A 167 17.55 24.36 4.19
N TYR A 168 17.16 23.28 4.85
CA TYR A 168 16.31 23.34 6.05
C TYR A 168 17.07 23.98 7.20
N ASN A 169 16.64 25.15 7.67
CA ASN A 169 17.49 25.94 8.56
C ASN A 169 16.68 26.92 9.44
N MET A 170 17.25 27.40 10.54
CA MET A 170 16.58 28.31 11.47
C MET A 170 16.59 29.77 11.01
N MET A 171 17.61 30.18 10.26
CA MET A 171 17.75 31.53 9.72
C MET A 171 16.97 31.78 8.41
N GLY A 172 16.12 30.84 8.01
CA GLY A 172 15.07 31.00 7.02
C GLY A 172 13.72 31.16 7.71
N ASP A 173 12.75 30.29 7.39
CA ASP A 173 11.44 30.29 8.05
C ASP A 173 11.49 29.67 9.46
N ASP A 174 11.72 30.51 10.47
CA ASP A 174 11.86 30.15 11.89
C ASP A 174 10.65 29.42 12.48
N TRP A 175 9.46 29.65 11.94
CA TRP A 175 8.23 29.07 12.45
C TRP A 175 8.11 27.56 12.17
N ASP A 176 8.80 27.06 11.15
CA ASP A 176 8.83 25.64 10.75
C ASP A 176 10.15 24.94 11.10
N HIS A 177 11.11 25.64 11.72
CA HIS A 177 12.26 25.03 12.38
C HIS A 177 11.89 24.58 13.79
N VAL A 178 11.36 23.36 13.90
CA VAL A 178 10.81 22.85 15.15
C VAL A 178 10.82 21.33 15.19
N THR A 179 11.17 20.79 16.35
CA THR A 179 11.07 19.35 16.65
C THR A 179 9.90 19.08 17.60
N ARG A 180 9.37 17.85 17.58
CA ARG A 180 8.12 17.54 18.26
C ARG A 180 8.13 16.18 18.93
N GLN A 181 7.76 16.19 20.21
CA GLN A 181 7.40 14.99 20.98
C GLN A 181 6.08 15.23 21.71
N GLY A 182 5.11 14.34 21.52
CA GLY A 182 3.78 14.50 22.08
C GLY A 182 3.06 15.72 21.52
N THR A 183 2.60 16.59 22.42
CA THR A 183 2.10 17.94 22.05
C THR A 183 3.12 19.02 22.39
N GLY A 184 4.34 18.67 22.82
CA GLY A 184 5.42 19.62 23.10
C GLY A 184 6.16 19.98 21.81
N ALA A 185 6.63 21.22 21.74
CA ALA A 185 7.46 21.71 20.65
C ALA A 185 8.80 22.19 21.21
N TYR A 186 9.88 21.90 20.50
CA TYR A 186 11.21 22.42 20.81
C TYR A 186 11.74 23.22 19.63
N TYR A 187 12.06 24.49 19.90
CA TYR A 187 12.72 25.42 19.00
C TYR A 187 14.15 25.61 19.46
N GLY A 188 15.09 25.03 18.71
CA GLY A 188 16.52 25.19 18.92
C GLY A 188 17.11 26.15 17.87
N PRO A 189 18.41 26.41 17.93
CA PRO A 189 19.09 27.16 16.87
C PRO A 189 19.20 26.36 15.56
N GLY A 190 19.10 25.03 15.57
CA GLY A 190 19.30 24.24 14.35
C GLY A 190 20.76 24.22 13.89
N GLU A 191 20.98 23.54 12.76
CA GLU A 191 22.30 23.31 12.19
C GLU A 191 23.03 24.60 11.77
N ASP A 192 22.35 25.46 11.03
CA ASP A 192 22.90 26.68 10.45
C ASP A 192 23.31 27.69 11.53
N LEU A 193 22.40 28.01 12.45
CA LEU A 193 22.65 29.04 13.45
C LEU A 193 23.64 28.54 14.49
N SER A 194 23.56 27.28 14.91
CA SER A 194 24.59 26.72 15.80
C SER A 194 25.96 26.68 15.10
N ASP A 195 26.01 26.37 13.80
CA ASP A 195 27.29 26.37 13.07
C ASP A 195 27.91 27.76 13.01
N ALA A 196 27.12 28.73 12.54
CA ALA A 196 27.51 30.13 12.40
C ALA A 196 27.99 30.73 13.73
N MET A 197 27.26 30.48 14.82
CA MET A 197 27.60 30.99 16.14
C MET A 197 28.96 30.47 16.64
N ILE A 198 29.27 29.21 16.38
CA ILE A 198 30.56 28.63 16.77
C ILE A 198 31.69 29.09 15.83
N ASP A 199 31.44 29.21 14.53
CA ASP A 199 32.46 29.68 13.57
C ASP A 199 32.89 31.12 13.89
N LEU A 200 31.92 31.99 14.19
CA LEU A 200 32.18 33.40 14.53
C LEU A 200 32.73 33.59 15.94
N LEU A 201 32.19 32.89 16.93
CA LEU A 201 32.35 33.24 18.35
C LEU A 201 33.19 32.20 19.11
N GLY A 202 33.52 31.08 18.47
CA GLY A 202 34.23 29.97 19.08
C GLY A 202 33.33 29.03 19.89
N LYS A 203 33.89 27.87 20.24
CA LYS A 203 33.23 26.85 21.05
C LYS A 203 33.22 27.24 22.52
N LYS A 204 32.16 26.86 23.23
CA LYS A 204 32.04 27.09 24.66
C LYS A 204 33.09 26.31 25.46
N SER A 205 33.71 26.94 26.45
CA SER A 205 34.75 26.31 27.27
C SER A 205 34.21 25.49 28.47
N GLY A 206 34.66 24.23 28.65
CA GLY A 206 34.31 23.37 29.81
C GLY A 206 34.01 21.90 29.44
N THR A 207 34.32 20.95 30.33
CA THR A 207 34.33 19.50 30.05
C THR A 207 32.94 18.87 30.00
N ASN A 208 32.36 18.87 28.82
CA ASN A 208 31.63 17.82 28.11
C ASN A 208 31.25 18.50 26.81
N SER A 209 31.75 18.01 25.67
CA SER A 209 31.45 18.60 24.36
C SER A 209 29.95 18.86 24.26
N ASN A 210 29.52 20.11 24.03
CA ASN A 210 28.11 20.48 23.91
C ASN A 210 27.54 19.89 22.62
N ARG A 211 27.34 18.57 22.63
CA ARG A 211 26.76 17.79 21.53
C ARG A 211 25.25 17.95 21.60
N ASP A 212 24.61 17.93 20.45
CA ASP A 212 23.17 18.04 20.33
C ASP A 212 22.77 17.52 18.96
N LEU A 213 21.81 16.61 18.94
CA LEU A 213 21.27 15.98 17.76
C LEU A 213 19.80 16.35 17.66
N GLY A 214 19.32 16.45 16.44
CA GLY A 214 17.93 16.76 16.14
C GLY A 214 17.37 15.78 15.14
N VAL A 215 16.08 15.50 15.25
CA VAL A 215 15.32 14.92 14.15
C VAL A 215 13.95 15.59 14.06
N THR A 216 13.54 15.91 12.84
CA THR A 216 12.27 16.55 12.55
C THR A 216 11.60 15.91 11.33
N ILE A 217 10.30 16.14 11.20
CA ILE A 217 9.53 15.80 10.00
C ILE A 217 9.52 16.94 8.98
N PHE A 218 10.15 18.09 9.23
CA PHE A 218 10.20 19.16 8.23
C PHE A 218 11.34 18.96 7.25
N ARG A 219 11.13 19.42 6.02
CA ARG A 219 12.13 19.42 4.94
C ARG A 219 12.17 20.77 4.26
N TYR A 220 13.31 21.08 3.64
CA TYR A 220 13.44 22.19 2.72
C TYR A 220 12.46 22.04 1.55
N LEU A 221 11.78 23.12 1.20
CA LEU A 221 10.90 23.18 0.05
C LEU A 221 11.55 23.98 -1.09
N GLN A 222 11.84 25.26 -0.82
CA GLN A 222 12.39 26.20 -1.81
C GLN A 222 12.90 27.47 -1.11
N ALA A 223 13.60 28.32 -1.86
CA ALA A 223 13.92 29.67 -1.43
C ALA A 223 12.73 30.62 -1.65
N ASP A 224 12.40 31.46 -0.67
CA ASP A 224 11.53 32.64 -0.79
C ASP A 224 12.30 33.91 -0.42
N GLY A 225 12.84 34.58 -1.44
CA GLY A 225 13.73 35.72 -1.23
C GLY A 225 15.00 35.31 -0.51
N GLU A 226 15.21 35.85 0.69
CA GLU A 226 16.37 35.56 1.56
C GLU A 226 16.11 34.40 2.54
N TYR A 227 14.89 33.85 2.59
CA TYR A 227 14.48 32.81 3.53
C TYR A 227 14.31 31.44 2.86
N SER A 228 14.56 30.36 3.60
CA SER A 228 14.17 29.00 3.19
C SER A 228 12.75 28.71 3.63
N GLU A 229 11.88 28.38 2.67
CA GLU A 229 10.56 27.83 2.94
C GLU A 229 10.67 26.34 3.24
N HIS A 230 9.91 25.88 4.24
CA HIS A 230 9.88 24.49 4.68
C HIS A 230 8.52 23.86 4.45
N ARG A 231 8.47 22.52 4.47
CA ARG A 231 7.21 21.77 4.43
C ARG A 231 7.23 20.62 5.42
N PHE A 232 6.05 20.14 5.79
CA PHE A 232 5.93 18.81 6.35
C PHE A 232 6.44 17.77 5.33
N GLY A 233 7.27 16.88 5.81
CA GLY A 233 7.58 15.62 5.18
C GLY A 233 6.34 14.73 5.13
N GLN A 234 6.36 13.75 4.24
CA GLN A 234 5.25 12.84 3.98
C GLN A 234 5.62 11.41 4.39
N LEU A 235 4.60 10.62 4.70
CA LEU A 235 4.73 9.18 4.79
C LEU A 235 4.40 8.57 3.42
N LEU A 236 5.37 7.89 2.82
CA LEU A 236 5.29 7.36 1.46
C LEU A 236 5.14 5.84 1.46
N ASP A 237 4.57 5.29 0.40
CA ASP A 237 4.62 3.86 0.11
C ASP A 237 6.03 3.44 -0.37
N SER A 238 6.25 2.13 -0.57
CA SER A 238 7.52 1.61 -1.09
C SER A 238 7.87 2.06 -2.52
N GLY A 239 6.92 2.67 -3.24
CA GLY A 239 7.11 3.25 -4.57
C GLY A 239 7.41 4.75 -4.55
N GLY A 240 7.44 5.39 -3.37
CA GLY A 240 7.70 6.81 -3.19
C GLY A 240 6.45 7.70 -3.38
N SER A 241 5.24 7.13 -3.40
CA SER A 241 4.00 7.91 -3.47
C SER A 241 3.44 8.19 -2.08
N PRO A 242 2.86 9.38 -1.81
CA PRO A 242 2.26 9.68 -0.52
C PRO A 242 1.10 8.73 -0.18
N LEU A 243 1.08 8.25 1.06
CA LEU A 243 0.00 7.38 1.55
C LEU A 243 -1.32 8.15 1.70
N PRO A 244 -2.47 7.45 1.69
CA PRO A 244 -3.77 8.10 1.87
C PRO A 244 -3.89 8.79 3.23
N VAL A 245 -4.28 10.07 3.23
CA VAL A 245 -4.56 10.84 4.46
C VAL A 245 -6.02 10.62 4.87
N VAL A 246 -6.24 10.20 6.12
CA VAL A 246 -7.58 9.85 6.66
C VAL A 246 -8.01 10.71 7.85
N GLY A 247 -7.18 11.67 8.24
CA GLY A 247 -7.50 12.60 9.33
C GLY A 247 -6.32 13.53 9.64
N SER A 248 -6.39 14.20 10.79
CA SER A 248 -5.29 15.01 11.29
C SER A 248 -5.13 14.86 12.81
N PHE A 249 -3.89 14.98 13.28
CA PHE A 249 -3.54 15.00 14.70
C PHE A 249 -2.70 16.24 15.00
N VAL A 250 -3.33 17.26 15.58
CA VAL A 250 -2.66 18.52 15.96
C VAL A 250 -1.89 19.10 14.76
N GLY A 251 -2.62 19.26 13.66
CA GLY A 251 -2.13 19.84 12.39
C GLY A 251 -1.28 18.94 11.50
N GLN A 252 -0.83 17.78 11.98
CA GLN A 252 -0.18 16.79 11.12
C GLN A 252 -1.21 15.86 10.47
N ASP A 253 -0.94 15.44 9.24
CA ASP A 253 -1.75 14.45 8.52
C ASP A 253 -1.66 13.07 9.18
N VAL A 254 -2.81 12.40 9.34
CA VAL A 254 -2.89 11.00 9.76
C VAL A 254 -2.95 10.11 8.53
N TYR A 255 -1.90 9.32 8.31
CA TYR A 255 -1.78 8.43 7.16
C TYR A 255 -2.41 7.06 7.42
N GLN A 256 -3.16 6.52 6.46
CA GLN A 256 -3.61 5.14 6.53
C GLN A 256 -2.47 4.20 6.12
N VAL A 257 -2.22 3.17 6.93
CA VAL A 257 -1.19 2.17 6.69
C VAL A 257 -1.78 0.78 6.89
N VAL A 258 -1.40 -0.19 6.08
CA VAL A 258 -1.81 -1.58 6.25
C VAL A 258 -0.83 -2.30 7.19
N ALA A 259 -1.33 -3.08 8.15
CA ALA A 259 -0.43 -3.91 8.94
C ALA A 259 0.35 -4.88 8.03
N GLY A 260 1.67 -4.95 8.18
CA GLY A 260 2.59 -5.66 7.29
C GLY A 260 3.20 -4.83 6.18
N GLU A 261 2.70 -3.60 5.94
CA GLU A 261 3.22 -2.69 4.93
C GLU A 261 4.54 -2.05 5.35
N THR A 262 5.44 -1.85 4.38
CA THR A 262 6.64 -1.02 4.54
C THR A 262 6.34 0.38 4.03
N VAL A 263 6.57 1.37 4.89
CA VAL A 263 6.39 2.81 4.60
C VAL A 263 7.74 3.51 4.65
N GLN A 264 7.88 4.63 3.94
CA GLN A 264 9.08 5.47 3.93
C GLN A 264 8.76 6.81 4.61
N MET A 265 9.50 7.14 5.66
CA MET A 265 9.35 8.35 6.45
C MET A 265 10.32 9.42 5.94
N GLU A 266 9.80 10.54 5.45
CA GLU A 266 10.63 11.72 5.17
C GLU A 266 11.08 12.36 6.49
N LEU A 267 12.37 12.38 6.77
CA LEU A 267 12.93 12.92 8.01
C LEU A 267 14.14 13.82 7.71
N THR A 268 14.36 14.80 8.57
CA THR A 268 15.57 15.63 8.56
C THR A 268 16.29 15.46 9.89
N PHE A 269 17.55 15.05 9.82
CA PHE A 269 18.43 14.87 10.97
C PHE A 269 19.45 16.01 11.04
N GLU A 270 19.76 16.45 12.24
CA GLU A 270 20.61 17.60 12.52
C GLU A 270 21.66 17.24 13.60
N ASN A 271 22.83 17.84 13.50
CA ASN A 271 23.89 17.93 14.51
C ASN A 271 24.08 19.41 14.90
N ASN A 272 23.30 19.87 15.88
CA ASN A 272 23.34 21.24 16.38
C ASN A 272 24.48 21.48 17.39
N GLY A 273 25.29 20.45 17.63
CA GLY A 273 26.36 20.46 18.62
C GLY A 273 27.66 21.08 18.13
N GLU A 274 28.65 21.10 19.02
CA GLU A 274 29.96 21.70 18.73
C GLU A 274 30.95 20.78 17.98
N LEU A 275 30.64 19.50 17.83
CA LEU A 275 31.49 18.56 17.11
C LEU A 275 31.17 18.60 15.62
N ASN A 276 32.21 18.66 14.78
CA ASN A 276 32.04 18.76 13.32
C ASN A 276 31.32 17.56 12.71
N THR A 277 31.33 16.41 13.37
CA THR A 277 30.69 15.20 12.88
C THR A 277 30.23 14.34 14.05
N GLU A 278 29.03 13.78 13.92
CA GLU A 278 28.42 12.84 14.83
C GLU A 278 27.95 11.58 14.10
N SER A 279 28.00 10.43 14.77
CA SER A 279 27.54 9.15 14.20
C SER A 279 26.56 8.46 15.16
N PRO A 280 25.34 9.00 15.29
CA PRO A 280 24.34 8.44 16.19
C PRO A 280 23.75 7.14 15.65
N ASP A 281 23.18 6.34 16.54
CA ASP A 281 22.18 5.35 16.16
C ASP A 281 20.79 5.99 16.10
N VAL A 282 19.88 5.39 15.33
CA VAL A 282 18.48 5.80 15.27
C VAL A 282 17.62 4.57 15.46
N GLY A 283 16.71 4.65 16.42
CA GLY A 283 15.67 3.65 16.61
C GLY A 283 14.37 4.12 16.00
N PHE A 284 13.71 3.23 15.26
CA PHE A 284 12.39 3.48 14.70
C PHE A 284 11.35 2.68 15.46
N TYR A 285 10.26 3.32 15.87
CA TYR A 285 9.29 2.76 16.79
C TYR A 285 7.86 2.92 16.29
N LEU A 286 7.00 1.98 16.69
CA LEU A 286 5.56 2.11 16.64
C LEU A 286 5.03 2.32 18.06
N SER A 287 4.45 3.48 18.31
CA SER A 287 3.87 3.86 19.60
C SER A 287 2.34 3.91 19.56
N THR A 288 1.72 3.65 20.71
CA THR A 288 0.29 3.81 20.93
C THR A 288 -0.11 5.24 21.32
N ASN A 289 0.86 6.12 21.52
CA ASN A 289 0.66 7.52 21.86
C ASN A 289 1.71 8.41 21.17
N SER A 290 1.58 9.72 21.27
CA SER A 290 2.46 10.66 20.55
C SER A 290 3.83 10.88 21.21
N ILE A 291 4.18 10.12 22.26
CA ILE A 291 5.48 10.17 22.93
C ILE A 291 6.29 8.95 22.49
N ILE A 292 7.22 9.15 21.55
CA ILE A 292 8.16 8.10 21.14
C ILE A 292 9.23 7.93 22.22
N SER A 293 9.50 6.68 22.57
CA SER A 293 10.43 6.28 23.62
C SER A 293 10.98 4.88 23.38
N GLY A 294 12.06 4.52 24.08
CA GLY A 294 12.59 3.14 24.07
C GLY A 294 11.65 2.07 24.67
N SER A 295 10.48 2.46 25.20
CA SER A 295 9.46 1.52 25.71
C SER A 295 8.43 1.10 24.66
N ASP A 296 8.40 1.80 23.52
CA ASP A 296 7.52 1.51 22.39
C ASP A 296 8.01 0.30 21.60
N LEU A 297 7.20 -0.16 20.64
CA LEU A 297 7.57 -1.29 19.81
C LEU A 297 8.68 -0.89 18.83
N LEU A 298 9.91 -1.33 19.10
CA LEU A 298 11.04 -1.15 18.19
C LEU A 298 10.80 -1.91 16.88
N LEU A 299 10.76 -1.18 15.76
CA LEU A 299 10.58 -1.71 14.41
C LEU A 299 11.92 -2.08 13.78
N ARG A 300 12.89 -1.16 13.85
CA ARG A 300 14.27 -1.37 13.41
C ARG A 300 15.21 -0.36 14.07
N THR A 301 16.51 -0.65 13.98
CA THR A 301 17.59 0.30 14.30
C THR A 301 18.45 0.54 13.08
N ASP A 302 19.10 1.69 13.03
CA ASP A 302 20.11 2.03 12.03
C ASP A 302 21.30 2.71 12.71
N THR A 303 22.51 2.42 12.23
CA THR A 303 23.77 2.94 12.78
C THR A 303 24.63 3.57 11.69
N GLY A 304 24.08 3.79 10.49
CA GLY A 304 24.80 4.27 9.31
C GLY A 304 24.98 5.79 9.23
N TYR A 305 24.50 6.56 10.21
CA TYR A 305 24.49 8.02 10.13
C TYR A 305 25.87 8.63 10.33
N THR A 306 26.13 9.69 9.57
CA THR A 306 27.27 10.58 9.74
C THR A 306 26.76 11.99 9.51
N LEU A 307 26.43 12.68 10.60
CA LEU A 307 25.81 14.00 10.59
C LEU A 307 26.91 15.05 10.78
N GLY A 308 27.08 15.94 9.81
CA GLY A 308 28.04 17.02 9.85
C GLY A 308 27.37 18.35 10.17
N ARG A 309 28.12 19.26 10.81
CA ARG A 309 27.62 20.63 11.05
C ARG A 309 27.36 21.37 9.73
N ASN A 310 26.47 22.36 9.75
CA ASN A 310 26.06 23.19 8.62
C ASN A 310 25.43 22.38 7.46
N SER A 311 24.90 21.19 7.75
CA SER A 311 24.37 20.29 6.73
C SER A 311 23.24 19.42 7.30
N PRO A 312 21.99 19.92 7.36
CA PRO A 312 20.84 19.08 7.67
C PRO A 312 20.81 17.85 6.74
N TYR A 313 20.64 16.67 7.32
CA TYR A 313 20.62 15.41 6.59
C TYR A 313 19.18 14.97 6.38
N GLU A 314 18.65 15.29 5.20
CA GLU A 314 17.31 14.83 4.82
C GLU A 314 17.36 13.43 4.19
N ASN A 315 16.53 12.51 4.68
CA ASN A 315 16.48 11.14 4.20
C ASN A 315 15.07 10.54 4.22
N GLU A 316 14.88 9.48 3.44
CA GLU A 316 13.67 8.66 3.43
C GLU A 316 13.93 7.34 4.16
N GLU A 317 13.32 7.17 5.34
CA GLU A 317 13.58 6.05 6.22
C GLU A 317 12.50 4.97 6.11
N SER A 318 12.90 3.79 5.64
CA SER A 318 11.98 2.66 5.49
C SER A 318 11.71 1.94 6.81
N VAL A 319 10.43 1.71 7.14
CA VAL A 319 10.00 0.95 8.32
C VAL A 319 8.82 0.06 7.97
N THR A 320 8.78 -1.17 8.51
CA THR A 320 7.68 -2.12 8.29
C THR A 320 6.77 -2.14 9.51
N ILE A 321 5.49 -1.84 9.31
CA ILE A 321 4.47 -2.02 10.35
C ILE A 321 4.26 -3.53 10.55
N PRO A 322 4.35 -4.09 11.77
CA PRO A 322 4.22 -5.53 11.96
C PRO A 322 2.85 -6.04 11.51
N ILE A 323 2.81 -7.18 10.81
CA ILE A 323 1.58 -7.81 10.31
C ILE A 323 0.58 -8.15 11.43
N SER A 324 1.08 -8.35 12.66
CA SER A 324 0.26 -8.62 13.85
C SER A 324 -0.30 -7.37 14.53
N THR A 325 -0.01 -6.17 14.01
CA THR A 325 -0.51 -4.91 14.58
C THR A 325 -2.02 -4.87 14.47
N THR A 326 -2.71 -4.72 15.59
CA THR A 326 -4.17 -4.60 15.60
C THR A 326 -4.60 -3.29 14.97
N PRO A 327 -5.69 -3.25 14.18
CA PRO A 327 -6.18 -2.00 13.61
C PRO A 327 -6.45 -0.93 14.66
N GLY A 328 -6.07 0.32 14.38
CA GLY A 328 -6.18 1.42 15.33
C GLY A 328 -5.26 2.59 15.00
N ASN A 329 -5.25 3.60 15.88
CA ASN A 329 -4.40 4.78 15.74
C ASN A 329 -3.08 4.58 16.48
N TYR A 330 -1.98 4.87 15.81
CA TYR A 330 -0.61 4.75 16.31
C TYR A 330 0.23 5.93 15.84
N PHE A 331 1.49 5.94 16.25
CA PHE A 331 2.50 6.89 15.83
C PHE A 331 3.75 6.12 15.43
N VAL A 332 4.20 6.30 14.20
CA VAL A 332 5.49 5.76 13.73
C VAL A 332 6.53 6.85 13.84
N GLY A 333 7.63 6.60 14.54
CA GLY A 333 8.56 7.67 14.88
C GLY A 333 10.01 7.24 14.93
N ALA A 334 10.90 8.22 14.81
CA ALA A 334 12.33 8.08 14.94
C ALA A 334 12.78 8.70 16.27
N LEU A 335 13.70 8.02 16.94
CA LEU A 335 14.43 8.51 18.09
C LEU A 335 15.93 8.44 17.75
N ILE A 336 16.58 9.59 17.61
CA ILE A 336 18.03 9.68 17.37
C ILE A 336 18.79 9.56 18.70
N ASP A 337 19.96 8.92 18.66
CA ASP A 337 20.69 8.42 19.83
C ASP A 337 19.77 7.60 20.75
N HIS A 338 19.08 6.61 20.19
CA HIS A 338 18.01 5.92 20.90
C HIS A 338 18.49 5.08 22.10
N GLN A 339 19.77 4.75 22.14
CA GLN A 339 20.40 4.12 23.30
C GLN A 339 20.88 5.13 24.35
N ASN A 340 20.77 6.44 24.06
CA ASN A 340 21.17 7.53 24.92
C ASN A 340 22.65 7.41 25.34
N VAL A 341 23.52 7.18 24.35
CA VAL A 341 24.97 6.98 24.54
C VAL A 341 25.72 8.31 24.36
N ILE A 342 25.15 9.24 23.60
CA ILE A 342 25.69 10.57 23.37
C ILE A 342 25.15 11.48 24.48
N ASN A 343 26.05 12.08 25.25
CA ASN A 343 25.67 13.08 26.25
C ASN A 343 25.39 14.40 25.52
N GLU A 344 24.11 14.76 25.46
CA GLU A 344 23.64 15.95 24.78
C GLU A 344 23.27 17.07 25.76
N VAL A 345 23.22 18.30 25.26
CA VAL A 345 22.72 19.44 26.04
C VAL A 345 21.23 19.31 26.32
N THR A 346 20.49 18.71 25.38
CA THR A 346 19.07 18.40 25.51
C THR A 346 18.74 17.20 24.64
N ASN A 347 17.71 16.43 25.06
CA ASN A 347 17.17 15.33 24.26
C ASN A 347 15.75 15.67 23.75
N ALA A 348 15.30 16.91 23.94
CA ALA A 348 13.95 17.35 23.61
C ALA A 348 13.67 17.41 22.09
N ASN A 349 14.73 17.43 21.28
CA ASN A 349 14.75 17.47 19.82
C ASN A 349 15.09 16.12 19.18
N ASN A 350 15.27 15.07 19.98
CA ASN A 350 15.69 13.77 19.46
C ASN A 350 14.54 12.94 18.89
N VAL A 351 13.34 13.50 18.78
CA VAL A 351 12.14 12.75 18.40
C VAL A 351 11.39 13.45 17.28
N ALA A 352 10.99 12.63 16.31
CA ALA A 352 10.04 12.98 15.26
C ALA A 352 9.07 11.81 15.06
N TYR A 353 7.83 12.11 14.65
CA TYR A 353 6.84 11.06 14.39
C TYR A 353 5.81 11.47 13.35
N TYR A 354 5.20 10.45 12.75
CA TYR A 354 4.02 10.49 11.91
C TYR A 354 2.85 9.79 12.61
N PRO A 355 1.66 10.41 12.71
CA PRO A 355 0.48 9.72 13.18
C PRO A 355 -0.09 8.83 12.06
N VAL A 356 -0.45 7.59 12.40
CA VAL A 356 -0.94 6.60 11.44
C VAL A 356 -2.21 5.92 11.93
N SER A 357 -3.11 5.60 10.99
CA SER A 357 -4.27 4.74 11.20
C SER A 357 -3.99 3.38 10.56
N VAL A 358 -3.62 2.41 11.38
CA VAL A 358 -3.33 1.04 10.92
C VAL A 358 -4.64 0.30 10.63
N ILE A 359 -4.74 -0.30 9.45
CA ILE A 359 -5.84 -1.18 9.05
C ILE A 359 -5.36 -2.62 8.86
N ALA A 360 -6.29 -3.57 8.89
CA ALA A 360 -5.96 -4.96 8.64
C ALA A 360 -5.55 -5.15 7.15
N PRO A 361 -4.61 -6.06 6.86
CA PRO A 361 -4.35 -6.48 5.49
C PRO A 361 -5.63 -7.01 4.83
N PRO A 362 -5.84 -6.74 3.53
CA PRO A 362 -7.06 -7.14 2.85
C PRO A 362 -7.02 -8.63 2.40
N PRO A 363 -8.09 -9.42 2.61
CA PRO A 363 -8.24 -10.73 1.99
C PRO A 363 -8.51 -10.63 0.47
N ASP A 364 -8.46 -11.75 -0.25
CA ASP A 364 -8.90 -11.83 -1.66
C ASP A 364 -9.40 -13.25 -1.95
N MET A 365 -10.71 -13.44 -2.09
CA MET A 365 -11.30 -14.77 -2.23
C MET A 365 -11.43 -15.14 -3.70
N THR A 366 -10.80 -16.24 -4.07
CA THR A 366 -10.73 -16.72 -5.46
C THR A 366 -11.18 -18.17 -5.56
N VAL A 367 -11.72 -18.54 -6.72
CA VAL A 367 -12.02 -19.94 -7.07
C VAL A 367 -11.10 -20.37 -8.21
N PRO A 368 -9.83 -20.71 -7.92
CA PRO A 368 -8.85 -21.07 -8.94
C PRO A 368 -9.20 -22.35 -9.71
N PHE A 369 -10.09 -23.19 -9.17
CA PHE A 369 -10.54 -24.41 -9.82
C PHE A 369 -12.00 -24.72 -9.46
N ALA A 370 -12.79 -25.04 -10.46
CA ALA A 370 -14.04 -25.78 -10.30
C ALA A 370 -14.25 -26.71 -11.50
N GLY A 371 -14.98 -27.80 -11.27
CA GLY A 371 -15.24 -28.81 -12.29
C GLY A 371 -16.17 -29.89 -11.79
N VAL A 372 -16.16 -31.03 -12.48
CA VAL A 372 -16.95 -32.22 -12.16
C VAL A 372 -16.07 -33.47 -12.26
N ASP A 373 -16.53 -34.57 -11.69
CA ASP A 373 -15.86 -35.87 -11.77
C ASP A 373 -16.08 -36.61 -13.10
N ASP A 374 -17.18 -36.34 -13.80
CA ASP A 374 -17.49 -36.89 -15.12
C ASP A 374 -18.03 -35.82 -16.09
N THR A 375 -17.45 -35.77 -17.29
CA THR A 375 -17.81 -34.80 -18.34
C THR A 375 -18.79 -35.35 -19.38
N THR A 376 -19.13 -36.64 -19.32
CA THR A 376 -20.03 -37.33 -20.25
C THR A 376 -20.98 -38.21 -19.48
N VAL A 377 -22.20 -37.72 -19.23
CA VAL A 377 -23.15 -38.35 -18.32
C VAL A 377 -24.54 -38.49 -18.95
N ALA A 378 -25.31 -39.47 -18.49
CA ALA A 378 -26.70 -39.61 -18.90
C ALA A 378 -27.62 -38.68 -18.07
N PRO A 379 -28.77 -38.25 -18.63
CA PRO A 379 -29.77 -37.52 -17.86
C PRO A 379 -30.19 -38.29 -16.59
N GLY A 380 -30.14 -37.61 -15.44
CA GLY A 380 -30.48 -38.22 -14.15
C GLY A 380 -29.30 -38.85 -13.39
N ASP A 381 -28.12 -38.97 -14.00
CA ASP A 381 -26.92 -39.42 -13.31
C ASP A 381 -26.50 -38.45 -12.20
N THR A 382 -25.76 -38.95 -11.21
CA THR A 382 -25.15 -38.10 -10.18
C THR A 382 -23.82 -37.57 -10.68
N ILE A 383 -23.66 -36.26 -10.65
CA ILE A 383 -22.44 -35.52 -10.98
C ILE A 383 -21.89 -34.92 -9.68
N LYS A 384 -20.64 -35.21 -9.34
CA LYS A 384 -19.95 -34.57 -8.21
C LYS A 384 -19.26 -33.30 -8.70
N SER A 385 -19.84 -32.15 -8.34
CA SER A 385 -19.20 -30.85 -8.55
C SER A 385 -18.06 -30.65 -7.55
N LEU A 386 -16.91 -30.21 -8.03
CA LEU A 386 -15.68 -30.02 -7.27
C LEU A 386 -15.27 -28.56 -7.34
N ALA A 387 -14.72 -28.00 -6.26
CA ALA A 387 -14.12 -26.67 -6.27
C ALA A 387 -13.00 -26.52 -5.25
N ILE A 388 -12.07 -25.62 -5.55
CA ILE A 388 -11.05 -25.14 -4.62
C ILE A 388 -11.27 -23.64 -4.45
N VAL A 389 -11.45 -23.21 -3.22
CA VAL A 389 -11.47 -21.80 -2.83
C VAL A 389 -10.14 -21.46 -2.19
N ARG A 390 -9.55 -20.33 -2.56
CA ARG A 390 -8.29 -19.83 -2.01
C ARG A 390 -8.43 -18.39 -1.58
N ASN A 391 -7.86 -18.06 -0.42
CA ASN A 391 -7.57 -16.67 -0.07
C ASN A 391 -6.21 -16.29 -0.67
N SER A 392 -6.24 -15.52 -1.77
CA SER A 392 -5.06 -15.02 -2.49
C SER A 392 -4.58 -13.67 -1.97
N GLY A 393 -5.26 -13.12 -0.95
CA GLY A 393 -4.93 -11.83 -0.34
C GLY A 393 -3.86 -11.96 0.73
N THR A 394 -3.43 -10.80 1.25
CA THR A 394 -2.44 -10.73 2.33
C THR A 394 -3.10 -10.75 3.71
N GLY A 395 -4.42 -10.56 3.78
CA GLY A 395 -5.22 -10.59 5.00
C GLY A 395 -6.02 -11.86 5.21
N ALA A 396 -6.45 -12.10 6.45
CA ALA A 396 -7.31 -13.23 6.77
C ALA A 396 -8.75 -12.99 6.27
N ALA A 397 -9.32 -13.99 5.60
CA ALA A 397 -10.71 -13.99 5.19
C ALA A 397 -11.60 -14.63 6.27
N THR A 398 -12.75 -14.02 6.54
CA THR A 398 -13.78 -14.64 7.38
C THR A 398 -14.41 -15.84 6.66
N ALA A 399 -15.12 -16.70 7.40
CA ALA A 399 -15.90 -17.77 6.79
C ALA A 399 -16.95 -17.21 5.80
N THR A 400 -17.21 -17.93 4.72
CA THR A 400 -18.08 -17.51 3.62
C THR A 400 -18.76 -18.70 2.95
N THR A 401 -19.58 -18.48 1.92
CA THR A 401 -20.35 -19.51 1.21
C THR A 401 -19.80 -19.73 -0.19
N LEU A 402 -19.66 -20.99 -0.60
CA LEU A 402 -19.40 -21.37 -1.98
C LEU A 402 -20.72 -21.78 -2.66
N ARG A 403 -20.91 -21.35 -3.91
CA ARG A 403 -22.05 -21.73 -4.76
C ARG A 403 -21.56 -22.44 -5.99
N TYR A 404 -22.14 -23.60 -6.28
CA TYR A 404 -21.94 -24.31 -7.53
C TYR A 404 -23.01 -23.91 -8.53
N TYR A 405 -22.60 -23.70 -9.77
CA TYR A 405 -23.46 -23.23 -10.85
C TYR A 405 -23.36 -24.12 -12.08
N ARG A 406 -24.49 -24.22 -12.78
CA ARG A 406 -24.59 -24.73 -14.15
C ARG A 406 -25.00 -23.60 -15.09
N SER A 407 -24.17 -23.35 -16.10
CA SER A 407 -24.34 -22.33 -17.13
C SER A 407 -24.60 -22.95 -18.51
N THR A 408 -25.13 -22.14 -19.42
CA THR A 408 -25.28 -22.45 -20.85
C THR A 408 -24.10 -21.92 -21.69
N ASP A 409 -23.11 -21.29 -21.06
CA ASP A 409 -21.86 -20.87 -21.70
C ASP A 409 -20.67 -21.01 -20.74
N SER A 410 -19.45 -20.76 -21.22
CA SER A 410 -18.23 -20.96 -20.42
C SER A 410 -17.99 -19.95 -19.30
N THR A 411 -18.82 -18.92 -19.20
CA THR A 411 -18.73 -17.84 -18.22
C THR A 411 -19.61 -18.20 -17.03
N ILE A 412 -19.00 -18.34 -15.86
CA ILE A 412 -19.71 -18.65 -14.63
C ILE A 412 -19.95 -17.35 -13.85
N SER A 413 -21.18 -17.17 -13.41
CA SER A 413 -21.68 -15.97 -12.76
C SER A 413 -22.82 -16.31 -11.80
N THR A 414 -23.17 -15.35 -10.95
CA THR A 414 -24.30 -15.53 -10.02
C THR A 414 -25.67 -15.51 -10.69
N SER A 415 -25.76 -15.21 -12.00
CA SER A 415 -27.00 -15.32 -12.79
C SER A 415 -27.26 -16.71 -13.34
N ASP A 416 -26.28 -17.62 -13.26
CA ASP A 416 -26.43 -18.99 -13.73
C ASP A 416 -27.32 -19.82 -12.81
N THR A 417 -27.62 -21.05 -13.25
CA THR A 417 -28.47 -21.95 -12.45
C THR A 417 -27.70 -22.43 -11.24
N LEU A 418 -28.09 -22.00 -10.03
CA LEU A 418 -27.55 -22.53 -8.77
C LEU A 418 -27.92 -24.01 -8.61
N ILE A 419 -26.92 -24.87 -8.40
CA ILE A 419 -27.12 -26.32 -8.27
C ILE A 419 -26.77 -26.87 -6.88
N ALA A 420 -25.84 -26.24 -6.16
CA ALA A 420 -25.48 -26.63 -4.80
C ALA A 420 -24.79 -25.50 -4.02
N LEU A 421 -24.67 -25.67 -2.71
CA LEU A 421 -23.99 -24.77 -1.77
C LEU A 421 -23.03 -25.55 -0.88
N ASP A 422 -21.91 -24.94 -0.50
CA ASP A 422 -21.01 -25.45 0.53
C ASP A 422 -20.46 -24.30 1.40
N SER A 423 -19.94 -24.63 2.58
CA SER A 423 -19.37 -23.68 3.53
C SER A 423 -17.85 -23.61 3.42
N ILE A 424 -17.32 -22.40 3.34
CA ILE A 424 -15.88 -22.12 3.39
C ILE A 424 -15.54 -21.57 4.76
N ASN A 425 -14.62 -22.22 5.47
CA ASN A 425 -14.12 -21.75 6.76
C ASN A 425 -13.32 -20.45 6.60
N ALA A 426 -13.01 -19.79 7.71
CA ALA A 426 -12.07 -18.67 7.67
C ALA A 426 -10.72 -19.14 7.12
N LEU A 427 -10.17 -18.41 6.14
CA LEU A 427 -8.92 -18.75 5.48
C LEU A 427 -7.85 -17.71 5.79
N ALA A 428 -6.74 -18.16 6.38
CA ALA A 428 -5.53 -17.34 6.46
C ALA A 428 -4.96 -17.05 5.05
N PRO A 429 -4.09 -16.02 4.91
CA PRO A 429 -3.42 -15.72 3.64
C PRO A 429 -2.78 -16.97 3.01
N GLY A 430 -3.05 -17.20 1.73
CA GLY A 430 -2.55 -18.35 0.96
C GLY A 430 -3.18 -19.71 1.29
N GLN A 431 -4.07 -19.80 2.30
CA GLN A 431 -4.81 -21.04 2.59
C GLN A 431 -5.89 -21.29 1.54
N GLN A 432 -6.23 -22.57 1.40
CA GLN A 432 -7.24 -23.04 0.46
C GLN A 432 -8.11 -24.13 1.08
N GLN A 433 -9.35 -24.24 0.63
CA GLN A 433 -10.29 -25.30 1.00
C GLN A 433 -10.85 -25.95 -0.26
N ALA A 434 -10.70 -27.27 -0.36
CA ALA A 434 -11.36 -28.08 -1.37
C ALA A 434 -12.74 -28.51 -0.87
N THR A 435 -13.72 -28.48 -1.75
CA THR A 435 -15.14 -28.74 -1.46
C THR A 435 -15.75 -29.55 -2.60
N ASN A 436 -16.82 -30.28 -2.30
CA ASN A 436 -17.57 -30.99 -3.32
C ASN A 436 -19.05 -31.09 -2.95
N ALA A 437 -19.89 -31.16 -3.98
CA ALA A 437 -21.32 -31.35 -3.85
C ALA A 437 -21.85 -32.28 -4.94
N ASP A 438 -22.71 -33.22 -4.56
CA ASP A 438 -23.37 -34.12 -5.49
C ASP A 438 -24.63 -33.44 -6.06
N THR A 439 -24.79 -33.50 -7.38
CA THR A 439 -25.88 -32.87 -8.14
C THR A 439 -26.40 -33.83 -9.20
N THR A 440 -27.60 -33.60 -9.73
CA THR A 440 -28.20 -34.47 -10.76
C THR A 440 -28.02 -33.88 -12.15
N ALA A 441 -27.59 -34.69 -13.11
CA ALA A 441 -27.45 -34.32 -14.51
C ALA A 441 -28.81 -33.87 -15.09
N PRO A 442 -28.86 -32.73 -15.81
CA PRO A 442 -30.09 -32.23 -16.43
C PRO A 442 -30.59 -33.08 -17.60
N ALA A 443 -31.58 -32.57 -18.32
CA ALA A 443 -31.93 -33.07 -19.64
C ALA A 443 -30.73 -33.00 -20.61
N PRO A 444 -30.76 -33.76 -21.73
CA PRO A 444 -29.68 -33.74 -22.71
C PRO A 444 -29.31 -32.33 -23.19
N GLY A 445 -28.02 -32.08 -23.32
CA GLY A 445 -27.48 -30.79 -23.74
C GLY A 445 -26.01 -30.60 -23.36
N THR A 446 -25.44 -29.49 -23.80
CA THR A 446 -24.10 -29.06 -23.40
C THR A 446 -24.22 -27.97 -22.34
N TYR A 447 -23.57 -28.18 -21.21
CA TYR A 447 -23.59 -27.27 -20.07
C TYR A 447 -22.17 -26.98 -19.60
N TRP A 448 -22.02 -25.93 -18.81
CA TRP A 448 -20.76 -25.59 -18.15
C TRP A 448 -20.97 -25.56 -16.65
N TYR A 449 -20.10 -26.25 -15.92
CA TYR A 449 -20.13 -26.32 -14.47
C TYR A 449 -18.99 -25.50 -13.90
N GLY A 450 -19.28 -24.74 -12.85
CA GLY A 450 -18.26 -24.02 -12.10
C GLY A 450 -18.78 -23.56 -10.75
N ALA A 451 -18.04 -22.68 -10.09
CA ALA A 451 -18.41 -22.20 -8.77
C ALA A 451 -18.02 -20.74 -8.56
N CYS A 452 -18.78 -20.05 -7.69
CA CYS A 452 -18.46 -18.73 -7.19
C CYS A 452 -18.48 -18.71 -5.66
N VAL A 453 -17.46 -18.09 -5.06
CA VAL A 453 -17.43 -17.85 -3.61
C VAL A 453 -18.05 -16.48 -3.28
N ASP A 454 -18.77 -16.38 -2.17
CA ASP A 454 -19.24 -15.08 -1.67
C ASP A 454 -18.07 -14.21 -1.23
N ALA A 455 -18.15 -12.93 -1.62
CA ALA A 455 -17.21 -11.93 -1.17
C ALA A 455 -17.27 -11.75 0.36
N VAL A 456 -16.10 -11.57 0.98
CA VAL A 456 -15.94 -11.16 2.37
C VAL A 456 -15.64 -9.66 2.46
N SER A 457 -15.74 -9.10 3.66
CA SER A 457 -15.46 -7.67 3.88
C SER A 457 -13.98 -7.36 3.65
N GLY A 458 -13.71 -6.27 2.93
CA GLY A 458 -12.35 -5.76 2.73
C GLY A 458 -11.55 -6.45 1.62
N GLU A 459 -12.21 -7.18 0.71
CA GLU A 459 -11.50 -7.84 -0.39
C GLU A 459 -10.79 -6.88 -1.34
N VAL A 460 -9.60 -7.28 -1.80
CA VAL A 460 -8.80 -6.51 -2.79
C VAL A 460 -9.50 -6.42 -4.14
N SER A 461 -10.18 -7.48 -4.56
CA SER A 461 -10.84 -7.59 -5.86
C SER A 461 -12.21 -8.23 -5.70
N LEU A 462 -13.23 -7.71 -6.37
CA LEU A 462 -14.60 -8.27 -6.38
C LEU A 462 -14.99 -8.90 -7.74
N GLY A 463 -14.01 -9.18 -8.60
CA GLY A 463 -14.22 -9.71 -9.95
C GLY A 463 -13.62 -11.10 -10.22
N ASN A 464 -13.03 -11.74 -9.22
CA ASN A 464 -12.24 -12.98 -9.32
C ASN A 464 -12.80 -14.13 -8.45
N GLN A 465 -14.02 -13.97 -7.95
CA GLN A 465 -14.70 -14.93 -7.08
C GLN A 465 -15.30 -16.13 -7.84
N CYS A 466 -15.42 -16.06 -9.17
CA CYS A 466 -15.98 -17.14 -9.98
C CYS A 466 -14.89 -17.85 -10.79
N SER A 467 -15.00 -19.16 -10.90
CA SER A 467 -14.14 -19.97 -11.76
C SER A 467 -14.48 -19.80 -13.25
N SER A 468 -13.63 -20.33 -14.12
CA SER A 468 -14.07 -20.68 -15.48
C SER A 468 -15.04 -21.86 -15.46
N GLY A 469 -15.87 -21.99 -16.50
CA GLY A 469 -16.77 -23.13 -16.66
C GLY A 469 -16.08 -24.33 -17.30
N LEU A 470 -16.26 -25.52 -16.72
CA LEU A 470 -15.90 -26.80 -17.33
C LEU A 470 -17.08 -27.33 -18.15
N GLN A 471 -16.85 -27.62 -19.43
CA GLN A 471 -17.88 -28.16 -20.31
C GLN A 471 -18.22 -29.61 -19.95
N VAL A 472 -19.52 -29.91 -19.90
CA VAL A 472 -20.10 -31.23 -19.66
C VAL A 472 -21.15 -31.50 -20.71
N THR A 473 -21.10 -32.68 -21.32
CA THR A 473 -22.09 -33.15 -22.28
C THR A 473 -23.01 -34.13 -21.58
N VAL A 474 -24.31 -33.84 -21.63
CA VAL A 474 -25.36 -34.72 -21.14
C VAL A 474 -26.06 -35.33 -22.33
N ALA A 475 -26.01 -36.65 -22.46
CA ALA A 475 -26.58 -37.38 -23.59
C ALA A 475 -27.00 -38.79 -23.17
N TYR A 476 -28.05 -39.33 -23.81
CA TYR A 476 -28.38 -40.74 -23.63
C TYR A 476 -27.35 -41.63 -24.32
N GLU A 477 -27.12 -42.82 -23.78
CA GLU A 477 -26.30 -43.84 -24.43
C GLU A 477 -27.07 -44.50 -25.59
N PRO A 478 -26.41 -44.80 -26.72
CA PRO A 478 -27.02 -45.53 -27.81
C PRO A 478 -27.36 -46.98 -27.39
N PRO A 479 -28.38 -47.59 -28.02
CA PRO A 479 -28.78 -48.96 -27.73
C PRO A 479 -27.77 -49.95 -28.32
N GLU A 480 -27.59 -51.09 -27.67
CA GLU A 480 -26.71 -52.17 -28.14
C GLU A 480 -27.52 -53.32 -28.75
N ILE A 481 -26.95 -53.98 -29.76
CA ILE A 481 -27.51 -55.19 -30.38
C ILE A 481 -26.42 -56.21 -30.68
N THR A 482 -26.69 -57.47 -30.40
CA THR A 482 -25.86 -58.61 -30.80
C THR A 482 -26.67 -59.52 -31.71
N THR A 483 -26.25 -59.68 -32.97
CA THR A 483 -26.83 -60.68 -33.88
C THR A 483 -26.46 -62.09 -33.40
N ASN A 484 -27.46 -62.92 -33.14
CA ASN A 484 -27.30 -64.31 -32.73
C ASN A 484 -27.58 -65.27 -33.90
N PRO A 485 -27.13 -66.53 -33.86
CA PRO A 485 -27.41 -67.50 -34.91
C PRO A 485 -28.90 -67.66 -35.21
N ALA A 486 -29.23 -67.89 -36.49
CA ALA A 486 -30.59 -68.20 -36.92
C ALA A 486 -31.05 -69.56 -36.36
N SER A 487 -32.36 -69.70 -36.17
CA SER A 487 -33.00 -70.92 -35.66
C SER A 487 -34.22 -71.27 -36.51
N ASN A 488 -34.86 -72.42 -36.26
CA ASN A 488 -36.07 -72.86 -36.97
C ASN A 488 -35.96 -72.75 -38.50
N ILE A 489 -34.79 -73.09 -39.04
CA ILE A 489 -34.51 -73.00 -40.47
C ILE A 489 -35.28 -74.12 -41.20
N THR A 490 -36.09 -73.75 -42.17
CA THR A 490 -36.85 -74.66 -43.04
C THR A 490 -36.35 -74.59 -44.48
N THR A 491 -37.09 -75.18 -45.42
CA THR A 491 -36.80 -75.05 -46.86
C THR A 491 -37.10 -73.66 -47.41
N VAL A 492 -37.97 -72.88 -46.76
CA VAL A 492 -38.47 -71.58 -47.27
C VAL A 492 -38.58 -70.48 -46.20
N SER A 493 -38.14 -70.75 -44.97
CA SER A 493 -38.20 -69.80 -43.86
C SER A 493 -37.07 -70.00 -42.85
N ALA A 494 -36.82 -68.98 -42.02
CA ALA A 494 -35.90 -69.06 -40.88
C ALA A 494 -36.32 -68.05 -39.80
N ARG A 495 -35.88 -68.27 -38.56
CA ARG A 495 -36.02 -67.30 -37.47
C ARG A 495 -34.69 -66.61 -37.20
N LEU A 496 -34.64 -65.32 -37.47
CA LEU A 496 -33.48 -64.48 -37.16
C LEU A 496 -33.53 -64.06 -35.70
N ASN A 497 -32.39 -64.14 -35.00
CA ASN A 497 -32.31 -63.88 -33.56
C ASN A 497 -31.27 -62.80 -33.26
N ALA A 498 -31.54 -62.01 -32.21
CA ALA A 498 -30.58 -61.08 -31.64
C ALA A 498 -30.87 -60.83 -30.15
N THR A 499 -29.91 -60.24 -29.45
CA THR A 499 -30.08 -59.76 -28.07
C THR A 499 -29.88 -58.26 -28.06
N MET A 500 -30.85 -57.49 -27.54
CA MET A 500 -30.76 -56.03 -27.45
C MET A 500 -30.59 -55.55 -26.00
N ILE A 501 -29.92 -54.42 -25.81
CA ILE A 501 -29.89 -53.65 -24.57
C ILE A 501 -30.24 -52.20 -24.93
N PRO A 502 -31.41 -51.68 -24.51
CA PRO A 502 -31.85 -50.33 -24.95
C PRO A 502 -31.00 -49.15 -24.46
N ASN A 503 -30.26 -49.30 -23.35
CA ASN A 503 -29.39 -48.30 -22.67
C ASN A 503 -30.03 -46.93 -22.31
N SER A 504 -31.28 -46.68 -22.69
CA SER A 504 -31.97 -45.41 -22.45
C SER A 504 -33.50 -45.60 -22.45
N PRO A 505 -34.27 -44.62 -21.95
CA PRO A 505 -35.73 -44.63 -22.04
C PRO A 505 -36.25 -44.18 -23.43
N LEU A 506 -35.37 -43.97 -24.42
CA LEU A 506 -35.77 -43.51 -25.74
C LEU A 506 -36.54 -44.59 -26.53
N PRO A 507 -37.55 -44.20 -27.32
CA PRO A 507 -38.18 -45.11 -28.27
C PRO A 507 -37.12 -45.75 -29.19
N THR A 508 -37.01 -47.08 -29.14
CA THR A 508 -35.95 -47.83 -29.83
C THR A 508 -36.58 -48.78 -30.84
N ILE A 509 -35.95 -48.89 -32.02
CA ILE A 509 -36.43 -49.71 -33.13
C ILE A 509 -35.37 -50.77 -33.44
N VAL A 510 -35.82 -51.99 -33.74
CA VAL A 510 -34.96 -53.10 -34.21
C VAL A 510 -35.42 -53.56 -35.58
N VAL A 511 -34.46 -53.72 -36.49
CA VAL A 511 -34.67 -54.29 -37.83
C VAL A 511 -33.62 -55.36 -38.11
N PHE A 512 -34.02 -56.42 -38.78
CA PHE A 512 -33.12 -57.40 -39.35
C PHE A 512 -32.91 -57.11 -40.83
N GLU A 513 -31.66 -56.89 -41.22
CA GLU A 513 -31.26 -56.83 -42.62
C GLU A 513 -30.83 -58.23 -43.04
N TRP A 514 -31.34 -58.76 -44.15
CA TRP A 514 -30.98 -60.09 -44.63
C TRP A 514 -31.01 -60.23 -46.16
N GLY A 515 -30.28 -61.22 -46.69
CA GLY A 515 -30.28 -61.57 -48.11
C GLY A 515 -29.19 -62.56 -48.52
N GLU A 516 -29.05 -62.84 -49.81
CA GLU A 516 -28.11 -63.85 -50.32
C GLU A 516 -26.64 -63.40 -50.29
N THR A 517 -26.40 -62.10 -50.06
CA THR A 517 -25.08 -61.49 -49.93
C THR A 517 -25.04 -60.60 -48.68
N THR A 518 -23.85 -60.15 -48.29
CA THR A 518 -23.65 -59.15 -47.21
C THR A 518 -24.17 -57.75 -47.55
N GLU A 519 -24.73 -57.55 -48.75
CA GLU A 519 -25.50 -56.33 -49.07
C GLU A 519 -26.95 -56.45 -48.58
N TYR A 520 -27.35 -57.65 -48.13
CA TYR A 520 -28.66 -58.00 -47.59
C TYR A 520 -29.80 -57.70 -48.58
N GLY A 521 -30.26 -56.46 -48.66
CA GLY A 521 -31.28 -56.03 -49.61
C GLY A 521 -32.73 -56.29 -49.18
N ASN A 522 -32.96 -57.07 -48.10
CA ASN A 522 -34.27 -57.21 -47.46
C ASN A 522 -34.24 -56.71 -46.02
N LEU A 523 -35.40 -56.22 -45.55
CA LEU A 523 -35.60 -55.73 -44.19
C LEU A 523 -36.76 -56.47 -43.53
N SER A 524 -36.64 -56.75 -42.24
CA SER A 524 -37.72 -57.31 -41.43
C SER A 524 -37.75 -56.67 -40.04
N TRP A 525 -38.84 -55.96 -39.75
CA TRP A 525 -38.99 -55.15 -38.54
C TRP A 525 -39.43 -56.01 -37.37
N TYR A 526 -38.78 -55.83 -36.21
CA TYR A 526 -39.24 -56.43 -34.97
C TYR A 526 -40.43 -55.64 -34.40
N GLY A 527 -41.58 -56.30 -34.27
CA GLY A 527 -42.81 -55.68 -33.75
C GLY A 527 -43.11 -56.01 -32.28
N GLY A 528 -42.18 -56.61 -31.55
CA GLY A 528 -42.38 -57.02 -30.16
C GLY A 528 -42.01 -55.92 -29.13
N PRO A 529 -42.14 -56.22 -27.82
CA PRO A 529 -41.78 -55.29 -26.77
C PRO A 529 -40.29 -54.98 -26.78
N ILE A 530 -39.95 -53.70 -26.67
CA ILE A 530 -38.58 -53.20 -26.60
C ILE A 530 -38.14 -53.24 -25.13
N ALA A 531 -37.33 -54.23 -24.79
CA ALA A 531 -36.73 -54.41 -23.47
C ALA A 531 -35.40 -55.16 -23.60
N ALA A 532 -34.56 -55.10 -22.57
CA ALA A 532 -33.33 -55.86 -22.54
C ALA A 532 -33.62 -57.37 -22.66
N GLY A 533 -33.07 -58.02 -23.69
CA GLY A 533 -33.30 -59.44 -23.94
C GLY A 533 -33.38 -59.82 -25.42
N ASN A 534 -33.95 -61.01 -25.65
CA ASN A 534 -33.98 -61.62 -26.98
C ASN A 534 -35.05 -60.99 -27.87
N VAL A 535 -34.64 -60.60 -29.07
CA VAL A 535 -35.51 -60.13 -30.16
C VAL A 535 -35.35 -61.08 -31.35
N SER A 536 -36.45 -61.39 -32.03
CA SER A 536 -36.42 -62.35 -33.14
C SER A 536 -37.54 -62.10 -34.13
N VAL A 537 -37.27 -62.33 -35.41
CA VAL A 537 -38.25 -62.22 -36.49
C VAL A 537 -38.20 -63.47 -37.35
N ASP A 538 -39.37 -64.03 -37.65
CA ASP A 538 -39.52 -65.10 -38.63
C ASP A 538 -39.56 -64.47 -40.03
N ILE A 539 -38.72 -64.97 -40.94
CA ILE A 539 -38.66 -64.57 -42.35
C ILE A 539 -39.12 -65.72 -43.24
N GLU A 540 -39.81 -65.41 -44.34
CA GLU A 540 -40.40 -66.38 -45.26
C GLU A 540 -40.05 -66.05 -46.71
N GLY A 541 -40.38 -66.95 -47.65
CA GLY A 541 -40.13 -66.76 -49.08
C GLY A 541 -38.69 -67.05 -49.51
N LEU A 542 -37.95 -67.80 -48.70
CA LEU A 542 -36.56 -68.17 -48.99
C LEU A 542 -36.48 -69.27 -50.05
N VAL A 543 -35.38 -69.29 -50.79
CA VAL A 543 -35.06 -70.38 -51.72
C VAL A 543 -34.38 -71.50 -50.94
N CYS A 544 -34.75 -72.76 -51.22
CA CYS A 544 -34.15 -73.94 -50.60
C CYS A 544 -32.68 -74.15 -51.04
N MET A 545 -31.85 -74.69 -50.15
CA MET A 545 -30.40 -74.84 -50.35
C MET A 545 -29.63 -73.54 -50.65
N THR A 546 -30.12 -72.41 -50.17
CA THR A 546 -29.49 -71.10 -50.40
C THR A 546 -28.86 -70.57 -49.12
N ASN A 547 -27.64 -70.03 -49.23
CA ASN A 547 -26.97 -69.34 -48.14
C ASN A 547 -27.53 -67.91 -48.03
N TYR A 548 -27.91 -67.54 -46.81
CA TYR A 548 -28.38 -66.19 -46.49
C TYR A 548 -27.48 -65.59 -45.40
N HIS A 549 -27.20 -64.31 -45.56
CA HIS A 549 -26.56 -63.42 -44.61
C HIS A 549 -27.62 -62.59 -43.89
N PHE A 550 -27.40 -62.27 -42.63
CA PHE A 550 -28.23 -61.33 -41.89
C PHE A 550 -27.48 -60.63 -40.76
N ARG A 551 -27.94 -59.43 -40.41
CA ARG A 551 -27.56 -58.74 -39.18
C ARG A 551 -28.76 -58.08 -38.52
N ALA A 552 -28.73 -57.97 -37.20
CA ALA A 552 -29.66 -57.13 -36.47
C ALA A 552 -29.12 -55.70 -36.39
N VAL A 553 -30.00 -54.72 -36.51
CA VAL A 553 -29.70 -53.30 -36.39
C VAL A 553 -30.66 -52.73 -35.37
N VAL A 554 -30.13 -51.98 -34.40
CA VAL A 554 -30.92 -51.26 -33.40
C VAL A 554 -30.64 -49.78 -33.50
N PHE A 555 -31.65 -48.95 -33.35
CA PHE A 555 -31.46 -47.51 -33.33
C PHE A 555 -32.52 -46.76 -32.53
N ASN A 556 -32.13 -45.60 -32.03
CA ASN A 556 -32.99 -44.58 -31.44
C ASN A 556 -32.37 -43.19 -31.70
N ASP A 557 -32.91 -42.14 -31.07
CA ASP A 557 -32.40 -40.77 -31.23
C ASP A 557 -30.99 -40.55 -30.64
N ALA A 558 -30.47 -41.47 -29.82
CA ALA A 558 -29.10 -41.43 -29.30
C ALA A 558 -28.07 -42.05 -30.27
N GLY A 559 -28.48 -42.96 -31.16
CA GLY A 559 -27.59 -43.54 -32.15
C GLY A 559 -28.11 -44.82 -32.80
N VAL A 560 -27.29 -45.38 -33.69
CA VAL A 560 -27.53 -46.63 -34.42
C VAL A 560 -26.40 -47.59 -34.14
N GLU A 561 -26.72 -48.84 -33.83
CA GLU A 561 -25.75 -49.92 -33.63
C GLU A 561 -26.06 -51.09 -34.57
N TYR A 562 -25.01 -51.66 -35.15
CA TYR A 562 -25.08 -52.77 -36.09
C TYR A 562 -24.47 -54.02 -35.45
N GLY A 563 -25.26 -55.08 -35.36
CA GLY A 563 -24.76 -56.39 -34.98
C GLY A 563 -23.88 -57.00 -36.07
N ALA A 564 -23.09 -58.01 -35.70
CA ALA A 564 -22.25 -58.75 -36.63
C ALA A 564 -23.08 -59.48 -37.70
N ASP A 565 -22.48 -59.71 -38.88
CA ASP A 565 -23.03 -60.59 -39.91
C ASP A 565 -23.10 -62.04 -39.39
N GLN A 566 -24.23 -62.70 -39.64
CA GLN A 566 -24.46 -64.12 -39.38
C GLN A 566 -24.98 -64.79 -40.64
N GLN A 567 -24.71 -66.08 -40.78
CA GLN A 567 -25.11 -66.85 -41.97
C GLN A 567 -25.94 -68.07 -41.59
N PHE A 568 -26.84 -68.46 -42.50
CA PHE A 568 -27.55 -69.73 -42.42
C PHE A 568 -27.87 -70.27 -43.81
N VAL A 569 -28.07 -71.58 -43.91
CA VAL A 569 -28.42 -72.26 -45.17
C VAL A 569 -29.79 -72.92 -45.00
N THR A 570 -30.72 -72.64 -45.92
CA THR A 570 -32.05 -73.28 -45.93
C THR A 570 -31.95 -74.77 -46.22
N LEU A 571 -32.96 -75.53 -45.76
CA LEU A 571 -32.97 -76.98 -45.93
C LEU A 571 -33.11 -77.40 -47.40
N THR A 572 -32.81 -78.67 -47.67
CA THR A 572 -32.89 -79.28 -49.01
C THR A 572 -34.27 -79.14 -49.64
N CYS A 573 -34.33 -78.78 -50.93
CA CYS A 573 -35.58 -78.63 -51.67
C CYS A 573 -36.43 -79.90 -51.57
N PRO A 574 -37.77 -79.80 -51.41
CA PRO A 574 -38.64 -80.96 -51.49
C PRO A 574 -38.43 -81.66 -52.84
N GLY A 575 -38.02 -82.93 -52.82
CA GLY A 575 -37.91 -83.71 -54.04
C GLY A 575 -39.27 -83.85 -54.71
N CYS A 576 -39.31 -83.74 -56.04
CA CYS A 576 -40.43 -84.26 -56.81
C CYS A 576 -40.41 -85.78 -56.65
N ASP A 577 -41.09 -86.32 -55.63
CA ASP A 577 -41.39 -87.75 -55.60
C ASP A 577 -42.36 -88.02 -56.77
N GLY A 578 -41.83 -88.76 -57.75
CA GLY A 578 -42.43 -89.00 -59.06
C GLY A 578 -43.57 -90.00 -59.09
#